data_AF-A0A954P746-F1
#
_entry.id   AF-A0A954P746-F1
#
_cell.length_a   1.000
_cell.length_b   1.000
_cell.length_c   1.000
_cell.angle_alpha   90.00
_cell.angle_beta   90.00
_cell.angle_gamma   90.00
#
_symmetry.space_group_name_H-M   'P 1'
#
loop_
_entity.id
_entity.type
_entity.pdbx_description
1 polymer ?
#
loop_
_entity_poly.entity_id
_entity_poly.type
_entity_poly.pdbx_seq_one_letter_code
_entity_poly.pdbx_strand_id
1 'polypeptide(L)'
;PSSLEETAFAVEALSAVWDLVRTASSAKSTLKPMPDEVRTAVELGIEWMSKATDRGTRFPASPVGFYFAKLWYFEKLYPYAFVVAALRHAAKVLDDQS
;
A
#
# COMPACT_ATOMS: atom_id res chain seq x y z
N PRO A 1 -1.18 4.72 16.86
CA PRO A 1 -0.25 3.87 16.07
C PRO A 1 -0.98 3.35 14.83
N SER A 2 -0.41 3.48 13.63
CA SER A 2 -0.98 2.92 12.40
C SER A 2 -0.80 1.41 12.36
N SER A 3 -1.79 0.68 11.85
CA SER A 3 -1.71 -0.77 11.66
C SER A 3 -1.00 -1.16 10.35
N LEU A 4 -0.57 -2.42 10.26
CA LEU A 4 0.05 -2.96 9.05
C LEU A 4 -0.93 -2.90 7.86
N GLU A 5 -2.19 -3.22 8.11
CA GLU A 5 -3.26 -3.25 7.11
C GLU A 5 -3.60 -1.83 6.61
N GLU A 6 -3.71 -0.84 7.50
CA GLU A 6 -3.94 0.57 7.11
C GLU A 6 -2.79 1.12 6.27
N THR A 7 -1.53 0.84 6.66
CA THR A 7 -0.37 1.30 5.89
C THR A 7 -0.29 0.60 4.53
N ALA A 8 -0.54 -0.71 4.48
CA ALA A 8 -0.59 -1.45 3.22
C ALA A 8 -1.67 -0.91 2.27
N PHE A 9 -2.87 -0.67 2.78
CA PHE A 9 -3.97 -0.09 1.99
C PHE A 9 -3.63 1.32 1.48
N ALA A 10 -3.02 2.16 2.31
CA ALA A 10 -2.58 3.49 1.90
C ALA A 10 -1.52 3.42 0.78
N VAL A 11 -0.54 2.52 0.89
CA VAL A 11 0.48 2.30 -0.14
C VAL A 11 -0.14 1.80 -1.45
N GLU A 12 -1.08 0.88 -1.39
CA GLU A 12 -1.83 0.39 -2.56
C GLU A 12 -2.58 1.54 -3.25
N ALA A 13 -3.31 2.34 -2.48
CA ALA A 13 -4.09 3.46 -3.01
C ALA A 13 -3.19 4.53 -3.66
N LEU A 14 -2.10 4.90 -3.00
CA LEU A 14 -1.13 5.87 -3.55
C LEU A 14 -0.48 5.34 -4.85
N SER A 15 -0.17 4.05 -4.90
CA SER A 15 0.36 3.41 -6.12
C SER A 15 -0.67 3.36 -7.24
N ALA A 16 -1.97 3.17 -6.93
CA ALA A 16 -3.04 3.24 -7.94
C ALA A 16 -3.24 4.67 -8.47
N VAL A 17 -3.13 5.69 -7.60
CA VAL A 17 -3.12 7.10 -8.01
C VAL A 17 -1.93 7.38 -8.92
N TRP A 18 -0.76 6.81 -8.62
CA TRP A 18 0.42 6.93 -9.47
C TRP A 18 0.17 6.42 -10.89
N ASP A 19 -0.34 5.20 -11.02
CA ASP A 19 -0.70 4.59 -12.31
C ASP A 19 -1.73 5.44 -13.09
N LEU A 20 -2.76 5.94 -12.40
CA LEU A 20 -3.83 6.75 -13.00
C LEU A 20 -3.30 8.07 -13.56
N VAL A 21 -2.53 8.82 -12.76
CA VAL A 21 -2.00 10.13 -13.14
C VAL A 21 -0.99 9.99 -14.28
N ARG A 22 -0.16 8.94 -14.26
CA ARG A 22 0.80 8.66 -15.35
C ARG A 22 0.08 8.37 -16.66
N THR A 23 -0.95 7.52 -16.62
CA THR A 23 -1.75 7.19 -17.82
C THR A 23 -2.49 8.41 -18.36
N ALA A 24 -3.03 9.26 -17.47
CA ALA A 24 -3.73 10.49 -17.86
C ALA A 24 -2.77 11.57 -18.41
N SER A 25 -1.57 11.69 -17.85
CA SER A 25 -0.56 12.66 -18.31
C SER A 25 -0.09 12.40 -19.74
N SER A 26 -0.16 11.14 -20.21
CA SER A 26 0.15 10.79 -21.59
C SER A 26 -0.90 11.28 -22.61
N ALA A 27 -2.08 11.73 -22.17
CA ALA A 27 -3.18 12.17 -23.01
C ALA A 27 -3.62 13.61 -22.67
N LYS A 28 -2.88 14.63 -23.16
CA LYS A 28 -3.26 16.07 -23.14
C LYS A 28 -3.96 16.54 -21.84
N SER A 29 -3.44 16.11 -20.69
CA SER A 29 -4.08 16.37 -19.40
C SER A 29 -3.56 17.66 -18.76
N THR A 30 -4.47 18.47 -18.22
CA THR A 30 -4.21 19.66 -17.42
C THR A 30 -3.84 19.33 -15.97
N LEU A 31 -3.77 18.04 -15.60
CA LEU A 31 -3.30 17.63 -14.29
C LEU A 31 -1.83 18.03 -14.13
N LYS A 32 -1.55 18.80 -13.08
CA LYS A 32 -0.20 19.18 -12.63
C LYS A 32 0.65 17.90 -12.50
N PRO A 33 1.92 17.89 -12.93
CA PRO A 33 2.79 16.73 -12.75
C PRO A 33 2.74 16.29 -11.29
N MET A 34 2.63 14.98 -11.11
CA MET A 34 2.52 14.34 -9.81
C MET A 34 3.69 14.77 -8.93
N PRO A 35 3.47 15.26 -7.71
CA PRO A 35 4.58 15.63 -6.86
C PRO A 35 5.36 14.36 -6.47
N ASP A 36 6.70 14.45 -6.49
CA ASP A 36 7.62 13.43 -5.99
C ASP A 36 7.25 12.91 -4.59
N GLU A 37 6.44 13.68 -3.86
CA GLU A 37 5.77 13.35 -2.62
C GLU A 37 5.00 12.01 -2.65
N VAL A 38 4.26 11.68 -3.73
CA VAL A 38 3.51 10.41 -3.81
C VAL A 38 4.46 9.22 -3.85
N ARG A 39 5.49 9.32 -4.70
CA ARG A 39 6.55 8.30 -4.80
C ARG A 39 7.29 8.14 -3.47
N THR A 40 7.68 9.26 -2.86
CA THR A 40 8.36 9.28 -1.56
C THR A 40 7.49 8.65 -0.47
N ALA A 41 6.19 8.92 -0.46
CA ALA A 41 5.25 8.34 0.49
C ALA A 41 5.12 6.82 0.32
N VAL A 42 5.10 6.32 -0.93
CA VAL A 42 5.12 4.89 -1.23
C VAL A 42 6.42 4.24 -0.74
N GLU A 43 7.58 4.84 -1.02
CA GLU A 43 8.89 4.35 -0.55
C GLU A 43 8.96 4.25 0.98
N LEU A 44 8.54 5.31 1.68
CA LEU A 44 8.51 5.35 3.15
C LEU A 44 7.54 4.30 3.72
N GLY A 45 6.38 4.12 3.08
CA GLY A 45 5.40 3.11 3.47
C GLY A 45 5.95 1.69 3.33
N ILE A 46 6.67 1.40 2.25
CA ILE A 46 7.33 0.10 2.01
C ILE A 46 8.44 -0.14 3.04
N GLU A 47 9.27 0.86 3.32
CA GLU A 47 10.32 0.76 4.33
C GLU A 47 9.74 0.46 5.72
N TRP A 48 8.65 1.16 6.08
CA TRP A 48 7.96 0.92 7.34
C TRP A 48 7.36 -0.49 7.39
N MET A 49 6.66 -0.94 6.34
CA MET A 49 6.07 -2.29 6.29
C MET A 49 7.13 -3.38 6.36
N SER A 50 8.30 -3.19 5.75
CA SER A 50 9.43 -4.11 5.85
C SER A 50 9.90 -4.25 7.30
N LYS A 51 9.97 -3.15 8.05
CA LYS A 51 10.30 -3.18 9.49
C LYS A 51 9.16 -3.81 10.32
N ALA A 52 7.92 -3.43 10.05
CA ALA A 52 6.74 -3.92 10.78
C ALA A 52 6.51 -5.43 10.59
N THR A 53 6.95 -5.97 9.45
CA THR A 53 6.84 -7.41 9.15
C THR A 53 8.08 -8.22 9.52
N ASP A 54 9.06 -7.62 10.23
CA ASP A 54 10.35 -8.26 10.50
C ASP A 54 10.97 -8.84 9.21
N ARG A 55 10.98 -8.03 8.15
CA ARG A 55 11.42 -8.37 6.79
C ARG A 55 10.67 -9.58 6.20
N GLY A 56 9.35 -9.63 6.41
CA GLY A 56 8.48 -10.68 5.91
C GLY A 56 8.49 -11.98 6.72
N THR A 57 9.06 -11.99 7.93
CA THR A 57 9.05 -13.18 8.80
C THR A 57 7.91 -13.16 9.82
N ARG A 58 7.30 -11.99 10.07
CA ARG A 58 6.20 -11.82 11.01
C ARG A 58 5.12 -10.93 10.40
N PHE A 59 3.87 -11.28 10.62
CA PHE A 59 2.73 -10.50 10.14
C PHE A 59 1.76 -10.30 11.30
N PRO A 60 1.98 -9.28 12.14
CA PRO A 60 1.10 -9.01 13.28
C PRO A 60 -0.27 -8.59 12.75
N ALA A 61 -1.29 -9.40 13.01
CA ALA A 61 -2.66 -9.07 12.65
C ALA A 61 -3.20 -7.97 13.57
N SER A 62 -3.84 -6.96 12.98
CA SER A 62 -4.59 -5.95 13.72
C SER A 62 -6.09 -6.06 13.42
N PRO A 63 -6.96 -5.69 14.37
CA PRO A 63 -8.39 -5.65 14.11
C PRO A 63 -8.73 -4.51 13.14
N VAL A 64 -9.05 -4.86 11.88
CA VAL A 64 -9.50 -3.91 10.85
C VAL A 64 -11.00 -3.66 11.00
N GLY A 65 -11.38 -2.78 11.93
CA GLY A 65 -12.75 -2.25 12.05
C GLY A 65 -13.84 -3.24 12.48
N PHE A 66 -14.94 -2.70 13.02
CA PHE A 66 -15.99 -3.45 13.70
C PHE A 66 -17.00 -4.06 12.71
N TYR A 67 -17.02 -5.38 12.54
CA TYR A 67 -18.12 -6.09 11.86
C TYR A 67 -18.91 -6.98 12.82
N PHE A 68 -20.21 -6.69 12.90
CA PHE A 68 -21.22 -7.45 13.65
C PHE A 68 -21.38 -8.88 13.09
N ALA A 69 -21.11 -9.89 13.91
CA ALA A 69 -21.89 -11.14 14.08
C ALA A 69 -21.00 -12.33 14.51
N LYS A 70 -20.76 -12.43 15.82
CA LYS A 70 -20.60 -13.70 16.59
C LYS A 70 -19.66 -14.81 16.10
N LEU A 71 -18.73 -14.56 15.18
CA LEU A 71 -17.60 -15.44 14.88
C LEU A 71 -16.36 -14.59 14.68
N TRP A 72 -15.40 -14.71 15.61
CA TRP A 72 -14.07 -14.14 15.48
C TRP A 72 -13.33 -14.87 14.35
N TYR A 73 -13.55 -14.47 13.10
CA TYR A 73 -12.55 -14.69 12.05
C TYR A 73 -11.53 -13.56 12.14
N PHE A 74 -10.60 -13.70 13.08
CA PHE A 74 -9.33 -12.98 13.03
C PHE A 74 -8.54 -13.66 11.90
N GLU A 75 -8.79 -13.26 10.66
CA GLU A 75 -8.22 -13.99 9.53
C GLU A 75 -6.73 -13.68 9.50
N LYS A 76 -5.90 -14.59 10.03
CA LYS A 76 -4.41 -14.51 10.00
C LYS A 76 -3.89 -14.19 8.59
N LEU A 77 -4.72 -14.40 7.57
CA LEU A 77 -4.48 -14.10 6.17
C LEU A 77 -4.51 -12.61 5.82
N TYR A 78 -5.28 -11.76 6.51
CA TYR A 78 -5.45 -10.35 6.13
C TYR A 78 -4.12 -9.59 6.05
N PRO A 79 -3.23 -9.63 7.06
CA PRO A 79 -1.91 -9.02 6.93
C PRO A 79 -1.16 -9.42 5.67
N TYR A 80 -1.24 -10.69 5.27
CA TYR A 80 -0.56 -11.18 4.07
C TYR A 80 -1.22 -10.64 2.81
N ALA A 81 -2.55 -10.71 2.71
CA ALA A 81 -3.29 -10.23 1.54
C ALA A 81 -3.03 -8.73 1.30
N PHE A 82 -3.10 -7.92 2.36
CA PHE A 82 -2.87 -6.48 2.30
C PHE A 82 -1.41 -6.17 1.93
N VAL A 83 -0.43 -6.80 2.58
CA VAL A 83 0.98 -6.55 2.27
C VAL A 83 1.33 -6.99 0.84
N VAL A 84 0.84 -8.15 0.38
CA VAL A 84 1.09 -8.64 -0.98
C VAL A 84 0.45 -7.70 -2.02
N ALA A 85 -0.78 -7.23 -1.79
CA ALA A 85 -1.44 -6.27 -2.66
C ALA A 85 -0.63 -4.96 -2.75
N ALA A 86 -0.23 -4.42 -1.60
CA ALA A 86 0.58 -3.20 -1.53
C ALA A 86 1.92 -3.35 -2.27
N LEU A 87 2.66 -4.44 -2.03
CA LEU A 87 3.95 -4.70 -2.68
C LEU A 87 3.82 -4.85 -4.21
N ARG A 88 2.79 -5.55 -4.69
CA ARG A 88 2.53 -5.70 -6.13
C ARG A 88 2.34 -4.35 -6.82
N HIS A 89 1.59 -3.44 -6.20
CA HIS A 89 1.33 -2.12 -6.77
C HIS A 89 2.53 -1.19 -6.63
N ALA A 90 3.21 -1.21 -5.49
CA ALA A 90 4.41 -0.42 -5.26
C ALA A 90 5.56 -0.81 -6.19
N ALA A 91 5.70 -2.09 -6.56
CA ALA A 91 6.72 -2.54 -7.53
C ALA A 91 6.67 -1.74 -8.83
N LYS A 92 5.47 -1.44 -9.36
CA LYS A 92 5.32 -0.62 -10.57
C LYS A 92 5.80 0.83 -10.40
N VAL A 93 5.67 1.39 -9.20
CA VAL A 93 6.12 2.74 -8.87
C VAL A 93 7.65 2.79 -8.76
N LEU A 94 8.26 1.71 -8.26
CA LEU A 94 9.70 1.58 -8.03
C LEU A 94 10.46 1.14 -9.30
N ASP A 95 9.87 0.27 -10.13
CA ASP A 95 10.46 -0.28 -11.36
C ASP A 95 10.60 0.77 -12.47
N ASP A 96 9.87 1.89 -12.41
CA ASP A 96 10.01 3.06 -13.29
C ASP A 96 11.40 3.76 -13.17
N GLN A 97 12.37 3.14 -12.49
CA GLN A 97 13.78 3.54 -12.38
C GLN A 97 14.73 2.72 -13.30
N SER A 98 14.28 1.62 -13.92
CA SER A 98 15.12 0.71 -14.73
C SER A 98 15.06 0.99 -16.23
#